data_AF-A0A1R1PTL4-F1
#
_entry.id   AF-A0A1R1PTL4-F1
#
_cell.length_a   1.000
_cell.length_b   1.000
_cell.length_c   1.000
_cell.angle_alpha   90.00
_cell.angle_beta   90.00
_cell.angle_gamma   90.00
#
_symmetry.space_group_name_H-M   'P 1'
#
loop_
_entity.id
_entity.type
_entity.pdbx_description
1 polymer ?
#
loop_
_entity_poly.entity_id
_entity_poly.type
_entity_poly.pdbx_seq_one_letter_code
_entity_poly.pdbx_strand_id
1 'polypeptide(L)'
;MLNSILYTLGILILAFFQLSSGHGMLDYPPPRGNVKWYGTCGAGLGCKGPCDSPKKDSKATSPYASVLKVKRGDSITVKWSRMNHPGGFVRLSMTTFNNSDSWNAFEKRVIKTVCFETNCAADDRADVKFGPLAGPGKKMCSTSIKIPGDLPNGLVTLQWMWYGGGIYYAQKDTSFGEYYSCSDLSIIGGPVDNKQQSPIFQGGDAMYPKENVCRYWGSNRPGECSFANKYPKPKPGDLLSDSLEPCTRKTPPKKGVPAMRLRF
;
A
#
# COMPACT_ATOMS: atom_id res chain seq x y z
N MET A 1 1.47 25.98 62.40
CA MET A 1 0.69 26.53 61.27
C MET A 1 1.59 26.57 60.04
N LEU A 2 1.20 25.79 59.02
CA LEU A 2 1.46 25.87 57.58
C LEU A 2 2.85 26.22 57.00
N ASN A 3 3.30 25.28 56.15
CA ASN A 3 3.85 25.44 54.78
C ASN A 3 5.15 26.25 54.58
N SER A 4 6.14 25.81 53.79
CA SER A 4 5.94 25.42 52.38
C SER A 4 7.12 24.62 51.82
N ILE A 5 6.73 23.68 50.98
CA ILE A 5 7.52 22.80 50.12
C ILE A 5 8.02 23.60 48.91
N LEU A 6 9.31 23.46 48.55
CA LEU A 6 9.82 23.78 47.22
C LEU A 6 10.49 22.51 46.65
N TYR A 7 9.72 21.75 45.88
CA TYR A 7 10.26 20.81 44.90
C TYR A 7 9.90 21.33 43.52
N THR A 8 10.90 21.84 42.80
CA THR A 8 10.82 22.20 41.39
C THR A 8 10.75 20.92 40.57
N LEU A 9 9.54 20.52 40.17
CA LEU A 9 9.32 19.43 39.22
C LEU A 9 9.42 19.99 37.79
N GLY A 10 10.56 19.76 37.13
CA GLY A 10 10.71 20.02 35.70
C GLY A 10 9.92 19.00 34.89
N ILE A 11 8.81 19.42 34.29
CA ILE A 11 8.05 18.60 33.33
C ILE A 11 8.74 18.72 31.96
N LEU A 12 9.51 17.70 31.59
CA LEU A 12 10.03 17.52 30.25
C LEU A 12 8.88 17.02 29.35
N ILE A 13 8.24 17.92 28.60
CA ILE A 13 7.25 17.55 27.59
C ILE A 13 8.00 16.96 26.38
N LEU A 14 8.18 15.64 26.38
CA LEU A 14 8.49 14.88 25.17
C LEU A 14 7.24 14.87 24.29
N ALA A 15 7.11 15.90 23.46
CA ALA A 15 6.21 15.87 22.31
C ALA A 15 6.72 14.78 21.35
N PHE A 16 6.25 13.55 21.52
CA PHE A 16 6.29 12.55 20.48
C PHE A 16 5.46 13.07 19.32
N PHE A 17 6.12 13.74 18.37
CA PHE A 17 5.60 13.88 17.03
C PHE A 17 5.45 12.47 16.47
N GLN A 18 4.27 11.87 16.64
CA GLN A 18 3.83 10.81 15.75
C GLN A 18 3.81 11.45 14.36
N LEU A 19 4.85 11.20 13.58
CA LEU A 19 4.82 11.39 12.13
C LEU A 19 3.66 10.52 11.65
N SER A 20 2.48 11.12 11.55
CA SER A 20 1.29 10.49 10.99
C SER A 20 1.65 10.09 9.56
N SER A 21 1.97 8.81 9.37
CA SER A 21 2.27 8.26 8.05
C SER A 21 1.01 8.43 7.20
N GLY A 22 0.92 9.47 6.38
CA GLY A 22 -0.33 9.84 5.67
C GLY A 22 -0.80 8.82 4.63
N HIS A 23 -0.07 7.75 4.37
CA HIS A 23 -0.30 6.90 3.20
C HIS A 23 -0.79 5.51 3.57
N GLY A 24 -1.64 4.94 2.70
CA GLY A 24 -2.12 3.56 2.88
C GLY A 24 -0.97 2.57 3.02
N MET A 25 -1.11 1.64 3.96
CA MET A 25 -0.07 0.66 4.29
C MET A 25 -0.68 -0.72 4.46
N LEU A 26 0.00 -1.74 3.90
CA LEU A 26 -0.32 -3.13 4.16
C LEU A 26 -0.23 -3.42 5.67
N ASP A 27 -1.31 -3.93 6.23
CA ASP A 27 -1.43 -4.25 7.65
C ASP A 27 -1.43 -5.77 7.86
N TYR A 28 -2.14 -6.48 6.98
CA TYR A 28 -2.22 -7.95 7.04
C TYR A 28 -2.25 -8.55 5.63
N PRO A 29 -1.55 -9.67 5.35
CA PRO A 29 -0.58 -10.33 6.22
C PRO A 29 0.56 -9.39 6.65
N PRO A 30 1.22 -9.65 7.80
CA PRO A 30 2.17 -8.70 8.37
C PRO A 30 3.21 -8.27 7.34
N PRO A 31 3.39 -6.96 7.10
CA PRO A 31 4.33 -6.50 6.10
C PRO A 31 5.75 -6.95 6.46
N ARG A 32 6.53 -7.27 5.43
CA ARG A 32 7.96 -7.60 5.49
C ARG A 32 8.69 -6.54 6.29
N GLY A 33 8.38 -5.26 6.01
CA GLY A 33 8.58 -4.10 6.86
C GLY A 33 10.00 -3.90 7.37
N ASN A 34 10.63 -2.80 6.99
CA ASN A 34 11.86 -2.34 7.64
C ASN A 34 11.58 -1.23 8.67
N VAL A 35 12.61 -0.91 9.47
CA VAL A 35 12.62 0.20 10.45
C VAL A 35 12.52 1.58 9.76
N LYS A 36 12.90 1.67 8.47
CA LYS A 36 13.01 2.92 7.73
C LYS A 36 11.66 3.45 7.22
N TRP A 37 10.76 2.56 6.84
CA TRP A 37 9.53 2.88 6.10
C TRP A 37 8.27 2.35 6.79
N TYR A 38 8.41 1.74 7.97
CA TYR A 38 7.30 1.23 8.79
C TYR A 38 6.34 0.26 8.08
N GLY A 39 6.70 -0.30 6.91
CA GLY A 39 5.89 -1.27 6.17
C GLY A 39 5.27 -0.77 4.87
N THR A 40 5.52 0.47 4.42
CA THR A 40 5.12 0.94 3.07
C THR A 40 6.12 1.95 2.54
N CYS A 41 6.43 1.91 1.25
CA CYS A 41 7.28 2.94 0.65
C CYS A 41 6.78 3.43 -0.71
N GLY A 42 6.81 4.75 -0.90
CA GLY A 42 6.37 5.44 -2.11
C GLY A 42 7.48 5.62 -3.14
N ALA A 43 7.14 5.55 -4.42
CA ALA A 43 8.04 5.81 -5.54
C ALA A 43 8.61 7.23 -5.53
N GLY A 44 7.78 8.19 -5.11
CA GLY A 44 8.16 9.59 -4.92
C GLY A 44 9.22 9.78 -3.82
N LEU A 45 9.19 8.92 -2.80
CA LEU A 45 10.15 8.89 -1.68
C LEU A 45 11.46 8.20 -2.04
N GLY A 46 11.64 7.83 -3.31
CA GLY A 46 12.84 7.16 -3.81
C GLY A 46 12.79 5.63 -3.77
N CYS A 47 11.70 5.02 -3.33
CA CYS A 47 11.59 3.56 -3.38
C CYS A 47 11.33 3.05 -4.78
N LYS A 48 12.17 2.12 -5.25
CA LYS A 48 12.09 1.58 -6.61
C LYS A 48 11.42 0.21 -6.68
N GLY A 49 10.83 -0.24 -5.57
CA GLY A 49 10.11 -1.49 -5.47
C GLY A 49 10.97 -2.72 -5.82
N PRO A 50 10.35 -3.87 -6.10
CA PRO A 50 8.90 -4.11 -6.06
C PRO A 50 8.32 -4.20 -4.64
N CYS A 51 9.16 -4.30 -3.61
CA CYS A 51 8.77 -4.32 -2.21
C CYS A 51 9.26 -3.07 -1.48
N ASP A 52 8.71 -2.81 -0.29
CA ASP A 52 9.18 -1.77 0.65
C ASP A 52 10.59 -2.02 1.21
N SER A 53 11.01 -3.29 1.21
CA SER A 53 12.38 -3.71 1.54
C SER A 53 12.84 -4.88 0.66
N PRO A 54 14.15 -4.97 0.35
CA PRO A 54 14.67 -6.06 -0.47
C PRO A 54 14.56 -7.40 0.26
N LYS A 55 14.51 -8.50 -0.50
CA LYS A 55 14.42 -9.87 0.01
C LYS A 55 15.47 -10.18 1.09
N LYS A 56 16.69 -9.68 0.93
CA LYS A 56 17.80 -9.88 1.89
C LYS A 56 17.51 -9.35 3.29
N ASP A 57 16.61 -8.38 3.42
CA ASP A 57 16.22 -7.77 4.69
C ASP A 57 14.96 -8.46 5.28
N SER A 58 14.43 -9.47 4.61
CA SER A 58 13.28 -10.22 5.11
C SER A 58 13.67 -11.03 6.34
N LYS A 59 12.81 -10.96 7.36
CA LYS A 59 12.92 -11.81 8.55
C LYS A 59 12.47 -13.25 8.28
N ALA A 60 11.76 -13.53 7.19
CA ALA A 60 11.15 -14.84 6.94
C ALA A 60 12.15 -16.00 6.80
N THR A 61 13.42 -15.69 6.53
CA THR A 61 14.52 -16.68 6.49
C THR A 61 15.18 -16.91 7.85
N SER A 62 14.86 -16.10 8.86
CA SER A 62 15.36 -16.29 10.22
C SER A 62 14.73 -17.54 10.83
N PRO A 63 15.50 -18.39 11.53
CA PRO A 63 14.95 -19.55 12.24
C PRO A 63 13.98 -19.15 13.36
N TYR A 64 14.01 -17.88 13.80
CA TYR A 64 13.14 -17.35 14.85
C TYR A 64 11.90 -16.62 14.31
N ALA A 65 11.74 -16.51 12.99
CA ALA A 65 10.60 -15.81 12.42
C ALA A 65 9.34 -16.67 12.38
N SER A 66 8.25 -16.13 12.91
CA SER A 66 6.92 -16.68 12.74
C SER A 66 6.34 -16.20 11.40
N VAL A 67 6.44 -17.03 10.38
CA VAL A 67 5.86 -16.77 9.05
C VAL A 67 4.44 -17.34 9.00
N LEU A 68 3.49 -16.56 8.48
CA LEU A 68 2.11 -17.03 8.28
C LEU A 68 2.10 -18.23 7.33
N LYS A 69 1.59 -19.37 7.81
CA LYS A 69 1.45 -20.60 7.05
C LYS A 69 0.08 -20.66 6.39
N VAL A 70 0.06 -20.97 5.09
CA VAL A 70 -1.16 -21.08 4.27
C VAL A 70 -1.09 -22.31 3.37
N LYS A 71 -2.22 -22.77 2.83
CA LYS A 71 -2.29 -23.81 1.79
C LYS A 71 -2.73 -23.20 0.47
N ARG A 72 -2.36 -23.86 -0.63
CA ARG A 72 -2.91 -23.56 -1.96
C ARG A 72 -4.43 -23.65 -1.93
N GLY A 73 -5.09 -22.70 -2.59
CA GLY A 73 -6.55 -22.60 -2.63
C GLY A 73 -7.18 -21.93 -1.40
N ASP A 74 -6.44 -21.77 -0.29
CA ASP A 74 -6.96 -21.05 0.88
C ASP A 74 -7.34 -19.62 0.51
N SER A 75 -8.43 -19.13 1.11
CA SER A 75 -8.75 -17.72 1.06
C SER A 75 -8.14 -17.00 2.25
N ILE A 76 -7.27 -16.03 1.97
CA ILE A 76 -6.73 -15.12 2.98
C ILE A 76 -7.32 -13.74 2.79
N THR A 77 -7.51 -13.04 3.91
CA THR A 77 -7.83 -11.61 3.86
C THR A 77 -6.53 -10.82 3.75
N VAL A 78 -6.53 -9.78 2.93
CA VAL A 78 -5.49 -8.76 2.85
C VAL A 78 -6.10 -7.46 3.37
N LYS A 79 -5.42 -6.79 4.30
CA LYS A 79 -5.89 -5.56 4.94
C LYS A 79 -4.86 -4.45 4.77
N TRP A 80 -5.34 -3.23 4.61
CA TRP A 80 -4.50 -2.04 4.59
C TRP A 80 -5.20 -0.88 5.29
N SER A 81 -4.39 0.00 5.87
CA SER A 81 -4.88 1.26 6.40
C SER A 81 -5.35 2.15 5.25
N ARG A 82 -6.47 2.85 5.47
CA ARG A 82 -6.96 3.84 4.51
C ARG A 82 -6.13 5.13 4.56
N MET A 83 -5.80 5.55 5.77
CA MET A 83 -5.25 6.88 6.07
C MET A 83 -6.15 8.01 5.56
N ASN A 84 -5.58 9.11 5.06
CA ASN A 84 -6.30 10.35 4.73
C ASN A 84 -6.44 10.66 3.24
N HIS A 85 -5.91 9.80 2.35
CA HIS A 85 -5.94 10.01 0.90
C HIS A 85 -6.96 9.08 0.21
N PRO A 86 -7.83 9.61 -0.68
CA PRO A 86 -8.86 8.80 -1.33
C PRO A 86 -8.42 8.17 -2.65
N GLY A 87 -9.22 7.18 -3.04
CA GLY A 87 -9.25 6.57 -4.36
C GLY A 87 -7.99 5.83 -4.78
N GLY A 88 -7.97 5.49 -6.07
CA GLY A 88 -6.99 4.63 -6.67
C GLY A 88 -7.34 3.15 -6.55
N PHE A 89 -6.34 2.34 -6.85
CA PHE A 89 -6.44 0.89 -6.96
C PHE A 89 -5.42 0.24 -6.05
N VAL A 90 -5.75 -0.95 -5.56
CA VAL A 90 -4.81 -1.88 -4.93
C VAL A 90 -4.60 -3.05 -5.86
N ARG A 91 -3.35 -3.28 -6.29
CA ARG A 91 -2.95 -4.50 -7.00
C ARG A 91 -2.32 -5.47 -6.01
N LEU A 92 -2.79 -6.72 -6.06
CA LEU A 92 -2.28 -7.84 -5.29
C LEU A 92 -1.65 -8.85 -6.25
N SER A 93 -0.38 -9.14 -6.04
CA SER A 93 0.40 -10.11 -6.83
C SER A 93 1.15 -11.05 -5.89
N MET A 94 1.40 -12.30 -6.30
CA MET A 94 2.18 -13.23 -5.48
C MET A 94 3.20 -14.01 -6.32
N THR A 95 4.42 -14.07 -5.83
CA THR A 95 5.54 -14.77 -6.47
C THR A 95 6.30 -15.62 -5.44
N THR A 96 7.24 -16.44 -5.91
CA THR A 96 8.15 -17.17 -5.01
C THR A 96 9.07 -16.19 -4.30
N PHE A 97 9.46 -16.51 -3.06
CA PHE A 97 10.34 -15.64 -2.27
C PHE A 97 11.63 -15.28 -3.01
N ASN A 98 12.22 -16.24 -3.74
CA ASN A 98 13.45 -16.02 -4.51
C ASN A 98 13.32 -14.95 -5.60
N ASN A 99 12.11 -14.77 -6.15
CA ASN A 99 11.81 -13.80 -7.20
C ASN A 99 11.21 -12.50 -6.66
N SER A 100 11.17 -12.30 -5.34
CA SER A 100 10.49 -11.17 -4.71
C SER A 100 11.19 -9.81 -4.84
N ASP A 101 12.39 -9.76 -5.43
CA ASP A 101 13.03 -8.50 -5.85
C ASP A 101 12.76 -8.16 -7.34
N SER A 102 11.99 -8.99 -8.06
CA SER A 102 11.71 -8.81 -9.49
C SER A 102 10.32 -8.23 -9.73
N TRP A 103 10.28 -7.03 -10.31
CA TRP A 103 9.05 -6.42 -10.83
C TRP A 103 8.29 -7.32 -11.80
N ASN A 104 9.00 -7.88 -12.78
CA ASN A 104 8.43 -8.76 -13.79
C ASN A 104 7.77 -10.01 -13.18
N ALA A 105 8.33 -10.54 -12.08
CA ALA A 105 7.75 -11.69 -11.40
C ALA A 105 6.37 -11.36 -10.80
N PHE A 106 6.20 -10.18 -10.22
CA PHE A 106 4.90 -9.72 -9.73
C PHE A 106 3.93 -9.31 -10.84
N GLU A 107 4.42 -8.66 -11.91
CA GLU A 107 3.60 -8.28 -13.06
C GLU A 107 2.98 -9.50 -13.76
N LYS A 108 3.74 -10.59 -13.86
CA LYS A 108 3.24 -11.84 -14.45
C LYS A 108 2.23 -12.55 -13.57
N ARG A 109 2.24 -12.32 -12.25
CA ARG A 109 1.48 -13.08 -11.25
C ARG A 109 0.49 -12.23 -10.45
N VAL A 110 -0.18 -11.30 -11.13
CA VAL A 110 -1.29 -10.54 -10.56
C VAL A 110 -2.44 -11.49 -10.23
N ILE A 111 -2.90 -11.43 -8.98
CA ILE A 111 -4.04 -12.21 -8.47
C ILE A 111 -5.31 -11.38 -8.59
N LYS A 112 -5.25 -10.15 -8.10
CA LYS A 112 -6.43 -9.31 -7.94
C LYS A 112 -6.07 -7.84 -8.01
N THR A 113 -6.90 -7.05 -8.66
CA THR A 113 -6.93 -5.60 -8.50
C THR A 113 -8.28 -5.21 -7.90
N VAL A 114 -8.28 -4.28 -6.96
CA VAL A 114 -9.48 -3.85 -6.24
C VAL A 114 -9.44 -2.33 -6.04
N CYS A 115 -10.58 -1.68 -5.85
CA CYS A 115 -10.54 -0.27 -5.46
C CYS A 115 -9.92 -0.11 -4.07
N PHE A 116 -9.14 0.96 -3.87
CA PHE A 116 -8.49 1.23 -2.57
C PHE A 116 -9.51 1.33 -1.42
N GLU A 117 -10.65 1.97 -1.67
CA GLU A 117 -11.71 2.20 -0.69
C GLU A 117 -12.91 1.24 -0.84
N THR A 118 -12.65 -0.06 -1.03
CA THR A 118 -13.69 -1.05 -1.36
C THR A 118 -14.73 -1.28 -0.25
N ASN A 119 -14.30 -1.29 1.01
CA ASN A 119 -15.16 -1.57 2.17
C ASN A 119 -14.83 -0.67 3.36
N CYS A 120 -14.11 0.42 3.10
CA CYS A 120 -13.67 1.45 4.03
C CYS A 120 -13.95 2.83 3.40
N ALA A 121 -13.92 3.89 4.18
CA ALA A 121 -14.07 5.27 3.72
C ALA A 121 -13.49 6.24 4.78
N ALA A 122 -13.48 7.54 4.48
CA ALA A 122 -13.26 8.56 5.50
C ALA A 122 -14.37 8.47 6.56
N ASP A 123 -14.02 8.74 7.83
CA ASP A 123 -14.97 8.71 8.94
C ASP A 123 -16.05 9.80 8.76
N ASP A 124 -15.63 11.01 8.37
CA ASP A 124 -16.52 12.08 7.94
C ASP A 124 -16.46 12.21 6.41
N ARG A 125 -17.55 11.81 5.75
CA ARG A 125 -17.67 11.86 4.28
C ARG A 125 -18.18 13.21 3.78
N ALA A 126 -18.72 14.05 4.68
CA ALA A 126 -19.21 15.38 4.38
C ALA A 126 -18.09 16.43 4.51
N ASP A 127 -17.03 16.15 5.27
CA ASP A 127 -15.83 17.00 5.30
C ASP A 127 -15.13 16.99 3.94
N VAL A 128 -15.20 18.14 3.26
CA VAL A 128 -14.57 18.39 1.96
C VAL A 128 -13.44 19.42 2.05
N LYS A 129 -13.00 19.80 3.26
CA LYS A 129 -11.98 20.84 3.50
C LYS A 129 -10.70 20.55 2.72
N PHE A 130 -10.28 19.29 2.71
CA PHE A 130 -9.09 18.83 1.98
C PHE A 130 -9.43 18.18 0.64
N GLY A 131 -10.70 18.13 0.26
CA GLY A 131 -11.23 17.51 -0.95
C GLY A 131 -12.19 16.36 -0.64
N PRO A 132 -13.01 15.92 -1.63
CA PRO A 132 -14.05 14.93 -1.38
C PRO A 132 -13.46 13.58 -0.99
N LEU A 133 -13.91 13.06 0.16
CA LEU A 133 -13.37 11.86 0.81
C LEU A 133 -11.89 12.01 1.21
N ALA A 134 -11.33 13.21 1.31
CA ALA A 134 -10.05 13.39 2.00
C ALA A 134 -10.29 13.44 3.52
N GLY A 135 -9.30 13.03 4.31
CA GLY A 135 -9.41 12.97 5.78
C GLY A 135 -9.40 11.54 6.31
N PRO A 136 -9.15 11.30 7.61
CA PRO A 136 -8.86 9.98 8.15
C PRO A 136 -10.06 9.01 8.08
N GLY A 137 -9.77 7.70 8.13
CA GLY A 137 -10.78 6.66 8.33
C GLY A 137 -10.26 5.57 9.27
N LYS A 138 -11.03 5.23 10.32
CA LYS A 138 -10.65 4.23 11.32
C LYS A 138 -10.79 2.79 10.83
N LYS A 139 -11.69 2.56 9.87
CA LYS A 139 -11.96 1.22 9.35
C LYS A 139 -10.84 0.80 8.39
N MET A 140 -10.19 -0.32 8.69
CA MET A 140 -9.27 -0.99 7.78
C MET A 140 -9.98 -1.35 6.47
N CYS A 141 -9.34 -1.05 5.36
CA CYS A 141 -9.74 -1.54 4.05
C CYS A 141 -9.29 -2.98 3.91
N SER A 142 -10.06 -3.81 3.21
CA SER A 142 -9.67 -5.19 3.00
C SER A 142 -10.27 -5.83 1.76
N THR A 143 -9.63 -6.90 1.32
CA THR A 143 -10.19 -7.81 0.33
C THR A 143 -9.72 -9.23 0.58
N SER A 144 -10.43 -10.23 0.05
CA SER A 144 -9.98 -11.62 0.09
C SER A 144 -9.34 -12.01 -1.24
N ILE A 145 -8.29 -12.83 -1.17
CA ILE A 145 -7.63 -13.48 -2.29
C ILE A 145 -7.52 -14.98 -2.05
N LYS A 146 -7.51 -15.76 -3.12
CA LYS A 146 -7.15 -17.18 -3.06
C LYS A 146 -5.64 -17.35 -3.29
N ILE A 147 -5.01 -18.19 -2.46
CA ILE A 147 -3.60 -18.57 -2.65
C ILE A 147 -3.49 -19.34 -3.98
N PRO A 148 -2.65 -18.89 -4.94
CA PRO A 148 -2.52 -19.55 -6.24
C PRO A 148 -2.12 -21.03 -6.11
N GLY A 149 -2.81 -21.91 -6.85
CA GLY A 149 -2.54 -23.35 -6.86
C GLY A 149 -1.23 -23.73 -7.57
N ASP A 150 -0.70 -22.85 -8.41
CA ASP A 150 0.53 -23.09 -9.17
C ASP A 150 1.81 -22.66 -8.44
N LEU A 151 1.69 -22.11 -7.21
CA LEU A 151 2.85 -21.81 -6.39
C LEU A 151 3.37 -23.04 -5.63
N PRO A 152 4.70 -23.24 -5.57
CA PRO A 152 5.29 -24.37 -4.85
C PRO A 152 5.09 -24.22 -3.33
N ASN A 153 5.29 -25.31 -2.61
CA ASN A 153 5.50 -25.23 -1.16
C ASN A 153 6.75 -24.39 -0.85
N GLY A 154 6.77 -23.77 0.32
CA GLY A 154 7.88 -22.94 0.80
C GLY A 154 7.54 -21.45 0.85
N LEU A 155 8.57 -20.61 0.98
CA LEU A 155 8.39 -19.18 1.11
C LEU A 155 7.90 -18.54 -0.20
N VAL A 156 6.87 -17.70 -0.06
CA VAL A 156 6.29 -16.89 -1.12
C VAL A 156 6.14 -15.45 -0.63
N THR A 157 6.02 -14.51 -1.56
CA THR A 157 5.84 -13.10 -1.24
C THR A 157 4.58 -12.58 -1.90
N LEU A 158 3.69 -12.01 -1.09
CA LEU A 158 2.56 -11.20 -1.52
C LEU A 158 3.03 -9.75 -1.67
N GLN A 159 2.75 -9.13 -2.81
CA GLN A 159 2.89 -7.68 -3.01
C GLN A 159 1.52 -7.03 -2.88
N TRP A 160 1.47 -5.97 -2.10
CA TRP A 160 0.44 -4.95 -2.08
C TRP A 160 0.98 -3.69 -2.75
N MET A 161 0.23 -3.14 -3.70
CA MET A 161 0.59 -1.89 -4.37
C MET A 161 -0.61 -0.99 -4.48
N TRP A 162 -0.47 0.25 -4.01
CA TRP A 162 -1.46 1.31 -4.22
C TRP A 162 -0.99 2.29 -5.29
N TYR A 163 -1.89 2.64 -6.20
CA TYR A 163 -1.62 3.57 -7.30
C TYR A 163 -2.90 4.29 -7.74
N GLY A 164 -2.76 5.44 -8.38
CA GLY A 164 -3.89 6.26 -8.82
C GLY A 164 -4.64 6.97 -7.69
N GLY A 165 -4.09 6.95 -6.47
CA GLY A 165 -4.57 7.78 -5.36
C GLY A 165 -4.30 9.25 -5.62
N GLY A 166 -5.08 10.13 -5.00
CA GLY A 166 -4.95 11.57 -5.24
C GLY A 166 -5.10 12.44 -4.01
N ILE A 167 -5.06 13.74 -4.27
CA ILE A 167 -5.13 14.81 -3.27
C ILE A 167 -3.82 14.90 -2.45
N TYR A 168 -2.73 15.24 -3.14
CA TYR A 168 -1.43 15.51 -2.52
C TYR A 168 -1.42 16.91 -1.89
N TYR A 169 -1.15 17.01 -0.58
CA TYR A 169 -1.18 18.27 0.18
C TYR A 169 -2.44 19.13 -0.09
N ALA A 170 -3.63 18.51 0.00
CA ALA A 170 -4.93 19.14 -0.24
C ALA A 170 -5.15 19.71 -1.67
N GLN A 171 -4.25 19.44 -2.62
CA GLN A 171 -4.41 19.84 -4.02
C GLN A 171 -5.30 18.82 -4.73
N LYS A 172 -6.59 19.17 -4.89
CA LYS A 172 -7.65 18.26 -5.36
C LYS A 172 -7.38 17.60 -6.72
N ASP A 173 -6.54 18.21 -7.56
CA ASP A 173 -6.22 17.75 -8.92
C ASP A 173 -4.77 17.27 -9.05
N THR A 174 -4.30 16.53 -8.04
CA THR A 174 -2.96 15.93 -8.02
C THR A 174 -3.03 14.45 -7.69
N SER A 175 -2.06 13.68 -8.21
CA SER A 175 -1.92 12.26 -7.93
C SER A 175 -0.66 11.94 -7.15
N PHE A 176 -0.75 10.87 -6.37
CA PHE A 176 0.40 10.25 -5.71
C PHE A 176 1.25 9.44 -6.68
N GLY A 177 2.47 9.14 -6.25
CA GLY A 177 3.25 8.06 -6.78
C GLY A 177 2.65 6.70 -6.43
N GLU A 178 3.31 5.64 -6.88
CA GLU A 178 2.96 4.28 -6.47
C GLU A 178 3.56 3.97 -5.10
N TYR A 179 2.80 3.24 -4.27
CA TYR A 179 3.24 2.77 -2.95
C TYR A 179 3.27 1.27 -2.94
N TYR A 180 4.32 0.71 -2.34
CA TYR A 180 4.58 -0.71 -2.32
C TYR A 180 4.74 -1.21 -0.90
N SER A 181 4.26 -2.42 -0.67
CA SER A 181 4.56 -3.20 0.52
C SER A 181 4.53 -4.68 0.15
N CYS A 182 5.38 -5.47 0.76
CA CYS A 182 5.35 -6.92 0.61
C CYS A 182 5.10 -7.61 1.94
N SER A 183 4.55 -8.82 1.90
CA SER A 183 4.52 -9.73 3.04
C SER A 183 5.02 -11.10 2.61
N ASP A 184 5.80 -11.75 3.46
CA ASP A 184 6.32 -13.09 3.23
C ASP A 184 5.47 -14.12 3.98
N LEU A 185 5.06 -15.17 3.25
CA LEU A 185 4.23 -16.27 3.75
C LEU A 185 4.89 -17.62 3.43
N SER A 186 4.39 -18.70 4.02
CA SER A 186 4.83 -20.06 3.74
C SER A 186 3.67 -20.93 3.24
N ILE A 187 3.77 -21.45 2.02
CA ILE A 187 2.83 -22.45 1.51
C ILE A 187 3.24 -23.82 2.02
N ILE A 188 2.35 -24.49 2.77
CA ILE A 188 2.64 -25.77 3.43
C ILE A 188 1.91 -26.97 2.82
N GLY A 189 1.17 -26.78 1.73
CA GLY A 189 0.43 -27.86 1.06
C GLY A 189 -0.78 -27.35 0.28
N GLY A 190 -1.74 -28.25 0.05
CA GLY A 190 -2.96 -28.00 -0.73
C GLY A 190 -2.86 -28.47 -2.18
N PRO A 191 -4.00 -28.52 -2.90
CA PRO A 191 -4.05 -28.99 -4.29
C PRO A 191 -3.14 -28.17 -5.18
N VAL A 192 -2.27 -28.85 -5.94
CA VAL A 192 -1.44 -28.21 -6.96
C VAL A 192 -2.29 -28.00 -8.21
N ASP A 193 -2.22 -26.79 -8.76
CA ASP A 193 -2.79 -26.48 -10.07
C ASP A 193 -1.64 -26.24 -11.05
N ASN A 194 -1.75 -26.79 -12.26
CA ASN A 194 -0.76 -26.57 -13.31
C ASN A 194 -1.01 -25.25 -14.06
N LYS A 195 -2.12 -24.57 -13.75
CA LYS A 195 -2.52 -23.32 -14.39
C LYS A 195 -2.42 -22.15 -13.43
N GLN A 196 -1.72 -21.12 -13.88
CA GLN A 196 -1.73 -19.84 -13.19
C GLN A 196 -3.13 -19.20 -13.27
N GLN A 197 -3.65 -18.77 -12.12
CA GLN A 197 -4.93 -18.04 -12.07
C GLN A 197 -4.89 -16.73 -12.87
N SER A 198 -6.00 -16.42 -13.53
CA SER A 198 -6.19 -15.13 -14.21
C SER A 198 -6.45 -14.02 -13.18
N PRO A 199 -5.92 -12.80 -13.40
CA PRO A 199 -6.20 -11.67 -12.54
C PRO A 199 -7.69 -11.32 -12.57
N ILE A 200 -8.25 -11.00 -11.41
CA ILE A 200 -9.63 -10.50 -11.30
C ILE A 200 -9.63 -9.02 -10.91
N PHE A 201 -10.65 -8.29 -11.36
CA PHE A 201 -10.92 -6.93 -10.90
C PHE A 201 -12.18 -6.88 -10.04
N GLN A 202 -12.11 -6.17 -8.93
CA GLN A 202 -13.25 -5.84 -8.08
C GLN A 202 -13.39 -4.32 -7.98
N GLY A 203 -14.40 -3.77 -8.64
CA GLY A 203 -14.80 -2.38 -8.50
C GLY A 203 -15.68 -2.13 -7.26
N GLY A 204 -16.07 -0.87 -7.10
CA GLY A 204 -16.94 -0.41 -6.01
C GLY A 204 -16.10 0.22 -4.91
N ASP A 205 -16.00 1.54 -4.92
CA ASP A 205 -15.32 2.31 -3.87
C ASP A 205 -16.27 3.20 -3.09
N ALA A 206 -15.76 3.92 -2.09
CA ALA A 206 -16.55 4.84 -1.29
C ALA A 206 -17.27 5.92 -2.12
N MET A 207 -16.78 6.29 -3.31
CA MET A 207 -17.47 7.23 -4.20
C MET A 207 -18.53 6.55 -5.07
N TYR A 208 -18.24 5.34 -5.57
CA TYR A 208 -19.06 4.59 -6.52
C TYR A 208 -19.39 3.19 -5.98
N PRO A 209 -20.08 3.05 -4.84
CA PRO A 209 -20.18 1.77 -4.11
C PRO A 209 -20.99 0.68 -4.83
N LYS A 210 -21.75 1.04 -5.86
CA LYS A 210 -22.62 0.13 -6.63
C LYS A 210 -22.12 -0.11 -8.05
N GLU A 211 -20.93 0.38 -8.39
CA GLU A 211 -20.41 0.34 -9.76
C GLU A 211 -19.10 -0.43 -9.83
N ASN A 212 -18.88 -1.17 -10.91
CA ASN A 212 -17.65 -1.93 -11.11
C ASN A 212 -16.51 -1.04 -11.64
N VAL A 213 -16.20 0.05 -10.94
CA VAL A 213 -15.17 1.05 -11.26
C VAL A 213 -14.61 1.65 -9.96
N CYS A 214 -13.47 2.35 -10.08
CA CYS A 214 -12.88 3.14 -9.00
C CYS A 214 -12.71 4.60 -9.44
N ARG A 215 -12.71 5.51 -8.46
CA ARG A 215 -12.20 6.87 -8.60
C ARG A 215 -10.69 6.85 -8.54
N TYR A 216 -10.01 7.57 -9.44
CA TYR A 216 -8.54 7.66 -9.45
C TYR A 216 -8.03 8.97 -10.04
N TRP A 217 -6.76 9.30 -9.80
CA TRP A 217 -6.06 10.48 -10.34
C TRP A 217 -4.84 10.07 -11.13
N GLY A 218 -4.51 10.84 -12.17
CA GLY A 218 -3.35 10.58 -13.01
C GLY A 218 -3.54 9.29 -13.83
N SER A 219 -3.03 8.19 -13.26
CA SER A 219 -2.91 6.90 -13.91
C SER A 219 -3.81 5.82 -13.30
N ASN A 220 -4.35 4.96 -14.16
CA ASN A 220 -4.95 3.67 -13.80
C ASN A 220 -4.06 2.49 -14.18
N ARG A 221 -2.74 2.70 -14.34
CA ARG A 221 -1.77 1.70 -14.77
C ARG A 221 -0.51 1.73 -13.89
N PRO A 222 -0.11 0.59 -13.30
CA PRO A 222 1.19 0.49 -12.62
C PRO A 222 2.37 0.81 -13.55
N GLY A 223 3.39 1.47 -13.02
CA GLY A 223 4.61 1.90 -13.70
C GLY A 223 4.59 3.35 -14.20
N GLU A 224 3.42 3.95 -14.44
CA GLU A 224 3.33 5.34 -14.96
C GLU A 224 3.76 6.38 -13.92
N CYS A 225 3.60 6.08 -12.63
CA CYS A 225 3.91 6.98 -11.51
C CYS A 225 5.06 6.44 -10.65
N SER A 226 6.05 5.80 -11.30
CA SER A 226 7.21 5.17 -10.67
C SER A 226 8.44 6.09 -10.54
N PHE A 227 8.43 7.25 -11.21
CA PHE A 227 9.55 8.20 -11.30
C PHE A 227 10.87 7.60 -11.81
N ALA A 228 10.83 6.42 -12.45
CA ALA A 228 12.00 5.71 -12.99
C ALA A 228 13.20 5.76 -12.02
N ASN A 229 14.38 6.14 -12.51
CA ASN A 229 15.63 6.20 -11.74
C ASN A 229 15.86 7.52 -10.97
N LYS A 230 14.83 8.38 -10.84
CA LYS A 230 14.96 9.65 -10.11
C LYS A 230 14.84 9.41 -8.60
N TYR A 231 15.57 10.19 -7.81
CA TYR A 231 15.49 10.19 -6.35
C TYR A 231 15.27 11.62 -5.85
N PRO A 232 14.52 11.81 -4.74
CA PRO A 232 14.41 13.12 -4.12
C PRO A 232 15.79 13.63 -3.71
N LYS A 233 15.94 14.96 -3.66
CA LYS A 233 17.15 15.62 -3.18
C LYS A 233 16.75 16.53 -2.01
N PRO A 234 16.57 15.96 -0.80
CA PRO A 234 16.16 16.70 0.38
C PRO A 234 17.02 17.94 0.61
N LYS A 235 16.37 19.06 0.88
CA LYS A 235 16.97 20.33 1.25
C LYS A 235 16.43 20.73 2.62
N PRO A 236 17.30 21.07 3.59
CA PRO A 236 16.85 21.51 4.91
C PRO A 236 15.82 22.64 4.81
N GLY A 237 14.67 22.48 5.46
CA GLY A 237 13.58 23.45 5.48
C GLY A 237 12.62 23.43 4.27
N ASP A 238 12.86 22.59 3.26
CA ASP A 238 11.98 22.44 2.09
C ASP A 238 11.34 21.05 2.07
N LEU A 239 10.17 20.94 2.72
CA LEU A 239 9.39 19.69 2.79
C LEU A 239 9.03 19.11 1.41
N LEU A 240 8.94 19.94 0.36
CA LEU A 240 8.59 19.46 -0.97
C LEU A 240 9.79 18.80 -1.68
N SER A 241 11.01 19.07 -1.23
CA SER A 241 12.22 18.43 -1.77
C SER A 241 12.42 16.98 -1.31
N ASP A 242 11.67 16.56 -0.29
CA ASP A 242 11.72 15.20 0.28
C ASP A 242 10.99 14.16 -0.59
N SER A 243 10.21 14.59 -1.58
CA SER A 243 9.49 13.71 -2.50
C SER A 243 9.57 14.22 -3.94
N LEU A 244 9.49 13.30 -4.90
CA LEU A 244 9.28 13.63 -6.31
C LEU A 244 7.81 13.89 -6.64
N GLU A 245 6.92 13.70 -5.67
CA GLU A 245 5.48 13.90 -5.82
C GLU A 245 5.06 15.37 -5.93
N PRO A 246 3.90 15.65 -6.53
CA PRO A 246 2.92 14.69 -7.07
C PRO A 246 3.36 14.08 -8.40
N CYS A 247 2.86 12.88 -8.73
CA CYS A 247 3.11 12.26 -10.03
C CYS A 247 2.48 13.09 -11.17
N THR A 248 1.25 13.55 -10.97
CA THR A 248 0.55 14.42 -11.93
C THR A 248 -0.01 15.65 -11.23
N ARG A 249 -0.10 16.76 -11.97
CA ARG A 249 -0.73 18.02 -11.54
C ARG A 249 -1.85 18.39 -12.51
N LYS A 250 -2.83 19.15 -12.04
CA LYS A 250 -3.99 19.62 -12.83
C LYS A 250 -4.74 18.46 -13.50
N THR A 251 -4.76 17.29 -12.85
CA THR A 251 -5.49 16.12 -13.34
C THR A 251 -6.69 15.88 -12.43
N PRO A 252 -7.92 16.20 -12.87
CA PRO A 252 -9.11 15.94 -12.06
C PRO A 252 -9.31 14.43 -11.85
N PRO A 253 -10.07 14.03 -10.82
CA PRO A 253 -10.41 12.63 -10.60
C PRO A 253 -11.16 12.07 -11.81
N LYS A 254 -10.76 10.87 -12.21
CA LYS A 254 -11.40 10.06 -13.24
C LYS A 254 -12.14 8.89 -12.58
N LYS A 255 -13.00 8.25 -13.37
CA LYS A 255 -13.77 7.05 -13.01
C LYS A 255 -13.45 5.97 -14.02
N GLY A 256 -13.08 4.78 -13.56
CA GLY A 256 -12.76 3.68 -14.49
C GLY A 256 -12.21 2.43 -13.84
N VAL A 257 -11.76 1.53 -14.69
CA VAL A 257 -11.12 0.25 -14.33
C VAL A 257 -9.60 0.34 -14.48
N PRO A 258 -8.82 -0.53 -13.82
CA PRO A 258 -7.38 -0.58 -14.03
C PRO A 258 -7.06 -0.97 -15.48
N ALA A 259 -6.12 -0.26 -16.10
CA ALA A 259 -5.59 -0.66 -17.39
C ALA A 259 -4.70 -1.89 -17.19
N MET A 260 -5.25 -3.07 -17.50
CA MET A 260 -4.45 -4.30 -17.52
C MET A 260 -3.43 -4.20 -18.65
N ARG A 261 -2.16 -4.57 -18.40
CA ARG A 261 -1.27 -4.88 -19.52
C ARG A 261 -1.90 -6.06 -20.26
N LEU A 262 -2.35 -5.82 -21.49
CA LEU A 262 -2.65 -6.89 -22.43
C LEU A 262 -1.41 -7.78 -22.49
N ARG A 263 -1.59 -9.06 -22.17
CA ARG A 263 -0.57 -10.08 -22.40
C ARG A 263 -0.39 -10.14 -23.92
N PHE A 264 0.72 -9.62 -24.43
CA PHE A 264 1.24 -9.99 -25.74
C PHE A 264 2.23 -11.12 -25.54
#